data_AF-A0A852I9D0-F1
#
_entry.id   AF-A0A852I9D0-F1
#
_cell.length_a   1.000
_cell.length_b   1.000
_cell.length_c   1.000
_cell.angle_alpha   90.00
_cell.angle_beta   90.00
_cell.angle_gamma   90.00
#
_symmetry.space_group_name_H-M   'P 1'
#
loop_
_entity.id
_entity.type
_entity.pdbx_description
1 polymer ?
#
loop_
_entity_poly.entity_id
_entity_poly.type
_entity_poly.pdbx_seq_one_letter_code
_entity_poly.pdbx_strand_id
1 'polypeptide(L)'
;GSGCSSTDTASEHSADEGVPGLSAPPPPPPPLPPLPPLPPGDPPALEAAFRRLRCQRVLARRDGVFRPAVLKQLRRGHELGVQFAGDRGLTFLEGGLLGDPPAVVLDATPPAGALGVGTAVCARLDPAETLYRPGTVVEVSAKPPSYRVRFAPPPPAPPVWVPRSGLRLLRPPWPPGGETAEEEEDE
;
A
#
# COMPACT_ATOMS: atom_id res chain seq x y z
N GLY A 1 0.82 21.29 -97.81
CA GLY A 1 1.97 22.16 -98.08
C GLY A 1 2.66 22.45 -96.77
N SER A 2 3.98 22.42 -96.81
CA SER A 2 4.98 22.40 -95.73
C SER A 2 4.89 23.45 -94.62
N GLY A 3 5.58 23.14 -93.51
CA GLY A 3 6.06 24.04 -92.44
C GLY A 3 5.32 23.81 -91.11
N CYS A 4 5.92 23.72 -89.92
CA CYS A 4 7.24 24.07 -89.37
C CYS A 4 7.37 23.28 -88.05
N SER A 5 8.40 22.44 -87.85
CA SER A 5 9.62 22.68 -87.08
C SER A 5 9.52 23.43 -85.74
N SER A 6 10.10 22.75 -84.73
CA SER A 6 10.90 23.28 -83.60
C SER A 6 10.28 23.31 -82.20
N THR A 7 11.02 22.63 -81.34
CA THR A 7 11.07 22.58 -79.87
C THR A 7 11.21 23.96 -79.22
N ASP A 8 10.64 24.15 -78.02
CA ASP A 8 11.42 24.49 -76.81
C ASP A 8 10.56 24.45 -75.54
N THR A 9 11.25 24.18 -74.43
CA THR A 9 10.79 24.02 -73.05
C THR A 9 10.28 25.32 -72.40
N ALA A 10 9.18 25.26 -71.63
CA ALA A 10 9.03 26.06 -70.40
C ALA A 10 7.88 25.47 -69.56
N SER A 11 8.22 25.11 -68.32
CA SER A 11 7.34 24.53 -67.31
C SER A 11 6.13 25.40 -67.02
N GLU A 12 4.94 24.78 -67.04
CA GLU A 12 3.70 25.39 -66.60
C GLU A 12 3.57 25.38 -65.07
N HIS A 13 2.96 26.45 -64.58
CA HIS A 13 2.60 26.74 -63.21
C HIS A 13 1.19 26.19 -62.96
N SER A 14 0.97 25.36 -61.94
CA SER A 14 -0.29 25.11 -61.19
C SER A 14 -0.06 23.88 -60.27
N ALA A 15 0.06 24.02 -58.96
CA ALA A 15 -1.01 24.18 -57.97
C ALA A 15 -1.81 22.89 -57.75
N ASP A 16 -2.09 22.60 -56.46
CA ASP A 16 -3.00 21.56 -55.93
C ASP A 16 -2.38 20.14 -55.76
N GLU A 17 -2.51 19.41 -54.65
CA GLU A 17 -3.37 19.53 -53.48
C GLU A 17 -2.85 18.63 -52.34
N GLY A 18 -3.04 19.06 -51.08
CA GLY A 18 -3.42 18.21 -49.95
C GLY A 18 -2.47 17.11 -49.44
N VAL A 19 -1.48 17.48 -48.61
CA VAL A 19 -0.99 16.56 -47.56
C VAL A 19 -1.91 16.66 -46.32
N PRO A 20 -2.44 15.53 -45.80
CA PRO A 20 -3.37 15.52 -44.68
C PRO A 20 -2.65 15.95 -43.40
N GLY A 21 -3.41 16.68 -42.57
CA GLY A 21 -2.94 17.44 -41.43
C GLY A 21 -1.94 16.71 -40.53
N LEU A 22 -0.81 17.38 -40.30
CA LEU A 22 -0.09 17.27 -39.04
C LEU A 22 -1.10 17.53 -37.92
N SER A 23 -1.53 16.47 -37.26
CA SER A 23 -2.27 16.56 -36.00
C SER A 23 -1.41 17.37 -35.04
N ALA A 24 -1.78 18.62 -34.83
CA ALA A 24 -1.20 19.45 -33.79
C ALA A 24 -1.29 18.68 -32.46
N PRO A 25 -0.26 18.73 -31.59
CA PRO A 25 -0.40 18.19 -30.25
C PRO A 25 -1.56 18.93 -29.56
N PRO A 26 -2.41 18.23 -28.77
CA PRO A 26 -3.47 18.90 -28.03
C PRO A 26 -2.86 20.00 -27.15
N PRO A 27 -3.53 21.14 -26.99
CA PRO A 27 -3.05 22.20 -26.11
C PRO A 27 -2.85 21.63 -24.70
N PRO A 28 -1.86 22.12 -23.93
CA PRO A 28 -1.69 21.72 -22.54
C PRO A 28 -3.00 22.00 -21.78
N PRO A 29 -3.40 21.12 -20.85
CA PRO A 29 -4.58 21.38 -20.04
C PRO A 29 -4.39 22.72 -19.31
N PRO A 30 -5.47 23.50 -19.11
CA PRO A 30 -5.38 24.72 -18.34
C PRO A 30 -4.79 24.40 -16.95
N PRO A 31 -4.03 25.34 -16.34
CA PRO A 31 -3.56 25.14 -14.99
C PRO A 31 -4.77 24.85 -14.10
N LEU A 32 -4.71 23.73 -13.37
CA LEU A 32 -5.75 23.38 -12.41
C LEU A 32 -5.94 24.57 -11.47
N PRO A 33 -7.19 24.95 -11.15
CA PRO A 33 -7.42 25.99 -10.16
C PRO A 33 -6.70 25.61 -8.87
N PRO A 34 -6.17 26.57 -8.10
CA PRO A 34 -5.54 26.27 -6.83
C PRO A 34 -6.54 25.49 -5.97
N LEU A 35 -6.16 24.29 -5.54
CA LEU A 35 -6.98 23.52 -4.61
C LEU A 35 -7.29 24.41 -3.39
N PRO A 36 -8.52 24.36 -2.85
CA PRO A 36 -8.84 25.10 -1.64
C PRO A 36 -7.84 24.73 -0.53
N PRO A 37 -7.43 25.69 0.31
CA PRO A 37 -6.55 25.41 1.43
C PRO A 37 -7.22 24.35 2.31
N LEU A 38 -6.52 23.24 2.51
CA LEU A 38 -6.93 22.14 3.36
C LEU A 38 -7.29 22.70 4.76
N PRO A 39 -8.42 22.33 5.37
CA PRO A 39 -8.86 22.93 6.64
C PRO A 39 -7.76 22.84 7.71
N PRO A 40 -7.51 23.91 8.48
CA PRO A 40 -6.56 23.90 9.59
C PRO A 40 -7.16 23.11 10.74
N GLY A 41 -6.90 21.80 10.81
CA GLY A 41 -7.43 20.96 11.89
C GLY A 41 -7.02 19.50 11.85
N ASP A 42 -6.76 18.94 10.67
CA ASP A 42 -6.30 17.56 10.58
C ASP A 42 -4.79 17.49 10.82
N PRO A 43 -4.31 16.93 11.95
CA PRO A 43 -2.91 16.52 12.04
C PRO A 43 -2.57 15.62 10.84
N PRO A 44 -1.33 15.65 10.33
CA PRO A 44 -0.94 14.69 9.30
C PRO A 44 -1.30 13.28 9.80
N ALA A 45 -1.93 12.46 8.95
CA ALA A 45 -2.53 11.18 9.35
C ALA A 45 -1.59 10.30 10.20
N LEU A 46 -0.28 10.42 9.97
CA LEU A 46 0.77 9.81 10.77
C LEU A 46 0.80 10.25 12.24
N GLU A 47 0.71 11.55 12.52
CA GLU A 47 0.70 12.09 13.87
C GLU A 47 -0.55 11.68 14.63
N ALA A 48 -1.72 11.70 13.99
CA ALA A 48 -2.95 11.19 14.58
C ALA A 48 -2.82 9.70 14.95
N ALA A 49 -2.31 8.89 14.02
CA ALA A 49 -2.07 7.48 14.25
C ALA A 49 -1.03 7.25 15.36
N PHE A 50 0.06 8.02 15.38
CA PHE A 50 1.05 7.97 16.46
C PHE A 50 0.43 8.31 17.81
N ARG A 51 -0.36 9.39 17.91
CA ARG A 51 -1.00 9.79 19.17
C ARG A 51 -1.91 8.69 19.71
N ARG A 52 -2.62 8.00 18.83
CA ARG A 52 -3.46 6.84 19.19
C ARG A 52 -2.63 5.66 19.69
N LEU A 53 -1.51 5.37 19.03
CA LEU A 53 -0.65 4.21 19.34
C LEU A 53 0.42 4.49 20.39
N ARG A 54 0.60 5.74 20.82
CA ARG A 54 1.64 6.14 21.77
C ARG A 54 1.48 5.34 23.06
N CYS A 55 2.57 4.77 23.54
CA CYS A 55 2.65 3.88 24.69
C CYS A 55 1.84 2.57 24.54
N GLN A 56 1.35 2.23 23.35
CA GLN A 56 0.75 0.92 23.09
C GLN A 56 1.78 -0.11 22.65
N ARG A 57 1.44 -1.39 22.86
CA ARG A 57 2.18 -2.51 22.31
C ARG A 57 1.89 -2.64 20.82
N VAL A 58 2.95 -2.66 20.04
CA VAL A 58 2.92 -2.75 18.58
C VAL A 58 3.89 -3.84 18.12
N LEU A 59 3.78 -4.26 16.88
CA LEU A 59 4.82 -5.03 16.22
C LEU A 59 5.61 -4.10 15.30
N ALA A 60 6.93 -4.07 15.52
CA ALA A 60 7.86 -3.28 14.74
C ALA A 60 8.65 -4.17 13.79
N ARG A 61 8.74 -3.76 12.52
CA ARG A 61 9.51 -4.43 11.48
C ARG A 61 10.99 -4.13 11.64
N ARG A 62 11.80 -5.17 11.73
CA ARG A 62 13.26 -5.11 11.78
C ARG A 62 13.81 -6.32 11.01
N ASP A 63 14.71 -6.09 10.06
CA ASP A 63 15.30 -7.14 9.23
C ASP A 63 14.25 -8.03 8.51
N GLY A 64 13.14 -7.44 8.08
CA GLY A 64 12.05 -8.16 7.39
C GLY A 64 11.11 -8.96 8.30
N VAL A 65 11.36 -9.01 9.61
CA VAL A 65 10.49 -9.66 10.60
C VAL A 65 9.87 -8.66 11.56
N PHE A 66 8.70 -8.98 12.09
CA PHE A 66 7.95 -8.14 13.02
C PHE A 66 8.13 -8.66 14.45
N ARG A 67 8.53 -7.78 15.36
CA ARG A 67 8.81 -8.10 16.77
C ARG A 67 8.02 -7.21 17.71
N PRO A 68 7.60 -7.72 18.89
CA PRO A 68 6.93 -6.90 19.91
C PRO A 68 7.78 -5.72 20.34
N ALA A 69 7.16 -4.55 20.31
CA ALA A 69 7.75 -3.30 20.74
C ALA A 69 6.67 -2.39 21.36
N VAL A 70 7.10 -1.31 21.99
CA VAL A 70 6.22 -0.24 22.47
C VAL A 70 6.54 1.02 21.69
N LEU A 71 5.51 1.65 21.11
CA LEU A 71 5.69 2.92 20.42
C LEU A 71 5.87 4.05 21.45
N LYS A 72 6.95 4.82 21.34
CA LYS A 72 7.31 5.82 22.36
C LYS A 72 7.44 7.22 21.79
N GLN A 73 8.02 7.37 20.60
CA GLN A 73 8.38 8.67 20.05
C GLN A 73 8.09 8.78 18.55
N LEU A 74 7.77 9.99 18.09
CA LEU A 74 7.70 10.39 16.68
C LEU A 74 8.64 11.58 16.50
N ARG A 75 9.53 11.53 15.51
CA ARG A 75 10.45 12.63 15.17
C ARG A 75 9.91 13.48 14.01
N ARG A 76 10.47 14.69 13.86
CA ARG A 76 10.13 15.67 12.81
C ARG A 76 10.36 15.16 11.37
N GLY A 77 11.05 14.03 11.18
CA GLY A 77 11.23 13.34 9.90
C GLY A 77 10.35 12.11 9.70
N HIS A 78 9.23 11.99 10.44
CA HIS A 78 8.31 10.83 10.39
C HIS A 78 8.93 9.50 10.87
N GLU A 79 10.09 9.54 11.52
CA GLU A 79 10.71 8.37 12.14
C GLU A 79 9.99 8.00 13.44
N LEU A 80 9.68 6.71 13.59
CA LEU A 80 9.03 6.17 14.77
C LEU A 80 10.07 5.58 15.71
N GLY A 81 10.17 6.14 16.90
CA GLY A 81 10.92 5.57 18.02
C GLY A 81 10.08 4.50 18.72
N VAL A 82 10.49 3.25 18.56
CA VAL A 82 9.92 2.09 19.25
C VAL A 82 10.93 1.49 20.21
N GLN A 83 10.46 0.91 21.30
CA GLN A 83 11.28 0.15 22.24
C GLN A 83 10.95 -1.33 22.11
N PHE A 84 11.87 -2.14 21.59
CA PHE A 84 11.66 -3.58 21.49
C PHE A 84 11.59 -4.23 22.88
N ALA A 85 10.83 -5.32 22.99
CA ALA A 85 10.78 -6.10 24.22
C ALA A 85 12.18 -6.67 24.54
N GLY A 86 12.72 -6.31 25.71
CA GLY A 86 14.08 -6.67 26.13
C GLY A 86 15.14 -5.59 25.88
N ASP A 87 14.85 -4.59 25.04
CA ASP A 87 15.76 -3.48 24.77
C ASP A 87 15.59 -2.34 25.79
N ARG A 88 16.70 -1.77 26.25
CA ARG A 88 16.71 -0.56 27.09
C ARG A 88 16.60 0.73 26.27
N GLY A 89 16.93 0.67 24.98
CA GLY A 89 16.97 1.82 24.08
C GLY A 89 15.77 1.93 23.15
N LEU A 90 15.60 3.12 22.58
CA LEU A 90 14.69 3.36 21.45
C LEU A 90 15.40 3.03 20.15
N THR A 91 14.74 2.28 19.29
CA THR A 91 15.12 2.11 17.89
C THR A 91 14.22 3.00 17.04
N PHE A 92 14.82 3.79 16.16
CA PHE A 92 14.09 4.63 15.21
C PHE A 92 13.94 3.88 13.90
N LEU A 93 12.70 3.75 13.42
CA LEU A 93 12.38 3.07 12.17
C LEU A 93 12.09 4.10 11.08
N GLU A 94 12.75 3.92 9.93
CA GLU A 94 12.45 4.62 8.69
C GLU A 94 11.25 3.96 7.99
N GLY A 95 10.41 4.75 7.31
CA GLY A 95 9.21 4.26 6.60
C GLY A 95 7.88 4.37 7.36
N GLY A 96 7.90 4.73 8.64
CA GLY A 96 6.71 5.18 9.39
C GLY A 96 5.54 4.17 9.49
N LEU A 97 4.34 4.67 9.85
CA LEU A 97 3.10 3.87 9.98
C LEU A 97 2.38 3.67 8.64
N LEU A 98 2.73 4.47 7.63
CA LEU A 98 2.02 4.58 6.34
C LEU A 98 2.80 3.95 5.17
N GLY A 99 3.99 3.39 5.42
CA GLY A 99 4.74 2.67 4.40
C GLY A 99 4.00 1.41 3.91
N ASP A 100 4.35 0.95 2.70
CA ASP A 100 3.88 -0.32 2.16
C ASP A 100 5.06 -1.29 1.92
N PRO A 101 5.19 -2.38 2.71
CA PRO A 101 4.41 -2.69 3.90
C PRO A 101 4.82 -1.81 5.11
N PRO A 102 3.92 -1.59 6.08
CA PRO A 102 4.15 -0.67 7.19
C PRO A 102 5.29 -1.13 8.10
N ALA A 103 6.07 -0.17 8.62
CA ALA A 103 7.16 -0.49 9.55
C ALA A 103 6.64 -0.84 10.96
N VAL A 104 5.44 -0.39 11.31
CA VAL A 104 4.80 -0.65 12.61
C VAL A 104 3.35 -1.03 12.42
N VAL A 105 2.91 -2.11 13.07
CA VAL A 105 1.52 -2.61 13.04
C VAL A 105 0.99 -2.86 14.45
N LEU A 106 -0.34 -2.87 14.61
CA LEU A 106 -0.94 -3.14 15.91
C LEU A 106 -0.74 -4.60 16.32
N ASP A 107 -0.33 -4.83 17.56
CA ASP A 107 -0.28 -6.18 18.14
C ASP A 107 -1.64 -6.60 18.70
N ALA A 108 -2.66 -6.59 17.84
CA ALA A 108 -4.02 -7.02 18.17
C ALA A 108 -4.50 -8.12 17.23
N THR A 109 -5.20 -9.10 17.81
CA THR A 109 -5.84 -10.17 17.03
C THR A 109 -6.95 -9.56 16.17
N PRO A 110 -6.94 -9.75 14.85
CA PRO A 110 -7.94 -9.17 13.97
C PRO A 110 -9.31 -9.86 14.11
N PRO A 111 -10.40 -9.12 13.80
CA PRO A 111 -11.74 -9.71 13.70
C PRO A 111 -11.83 -10.63 12.46
N ALA A 112 -12.70 -11.63 12.51
CA ALA A 112 -12.83 -12.62 11.43
C ALA A 112 -13.20 -11.98 10.08
N GLY A 113 -14.11 -11.00 10.08
CA GLY A 113 -14.50 -10.27 8.87
C GLY A 113 -13.38 -9.42 8.24
N ALA A 114 -12.28 -9.16 8.96
CA ALA A 114 -11.12 -8.49 8.40
C ALA A 114 -10.09 -9.45 7.78
N LEU A 115 -10.34 -10.76 7.83
CA LEU A 115 -9.44 -11.79 7.33
C LEU A 115 -10.10 -12.57 6.19
N GLY A 116 -9.77 -12.19 4.96
CA GLY A 116 -10.16 -12.92 3.74
C GLY A 116 -8.95 -13.38 2.94
N VAL A 117 -9.19 -14.23 1.94
CA VAL A 117 -8.16 -14.59 0.94
C VAL A 117 -7.66 -13.31 0.26
N GLY A 118 -6.34 -13.20 0.08
CA GLY A 118 -5.68 -11.99 -0.44
C GLY A 118 -5.28 -10.97 0.64
N THR A 119 -5.72 -11.13 1.89
CA THR A 119 -5.39 -10.17 2.95
C THR A 119 -3.91 -10.25 3.34
N ALA A 120 -3.23 -9.11 3.33
CA ALA A 120 -1.87 -8.99 3.87
C ALA A 120 -1.88 -9.05 5.40
N VAL A 121 -1.12 -9.99 5.96
CA VAL A 121 -1.06 -10.26 7.40
C VAL A 121 0.36 -10.53 7.87
N CYS A 122 0.60 -10.26 9.13
CA CYS A 122 1.73 -10.74 9.91
C CYS A 122 1.29 -12.01 10.62
N ALA A 123 1.93 -13.13 10.33
CA ALA A 123 1.60 -14.39 10.98
C ALA A 123 2.79 -14.89 11.81
N ARG A 124 2.48 -15.39 13.01
CA ARG A 124 3.42 -16.08 13.86
C ARG A 124 3.47 -17.55 13.47
N LEU A 125 4.66 -18.03 13.09
CA LEU A 125 4.88 -19.41 12.64
C LEU A 125 4.90 -20.40 13.81
N ASP A 126 5.62 -20.05 14.87
CA ASP A 126 5.77 -20.90 16.06
C ASP A 126 5.17 -20.16 17.28
N PRO A 127 4.25 -20.78 18.04
CA PRO A 127 3.71 -20.19 19.26
C PRO A 127 4.76 -19.94 20.35
N ALA A 128 5.87 -20.67 20.36
CA ALA A 128 7.02 -20.47 21.26
C ALA A 128 7.88 -19.26 20.84
N GLU A 129 7.81 -18.85 19.58
CA GLU A 129 8.48 -17.65 19.11
C GLU A 129 7.62 -16.39 19.35
N THR A 130 8.29 -15.24 19.40
CA THR A 130 7.63 -13.92 19.40
C THR A 130 7.76 -13.20 18.06
N LEU A 131 8.18 -13.92 17.01
CA LEU A 131 8.44 -13.36 15.69
C LEU A 131 7.22 -13.53 14.79
N TYR A 132 6.87 -12.44 14.11
CA TYR A 132 5.82 -12.43 13.11
C TYR A 132 6.45 -12.20 11.74
N ARG A 133 6.01 -12.95 10.73
CA ARG A 133 6.48 -12.81 9.36
C ARG A 133 5.37 -12.29 8.46
N PRO A 134 5.70 -11.41 7.49
CA PRO A 134 4.72 -10.95 6.52
C PRO A 134 4.30 -12.08 5.59
N GLY A 135 3.01 -12.11 5.26
CA GLY A 135 2.43 -13.06 4.35
C GLY A 135 1.04 -12.64 3.89
N THR A 136 0.47 -13.46 3.03
CA THR A 136 -0.85 -13.26 2.46
C THR A 136 -1.72 -14.46 2.78
N VAL A 137 -2.93 -14.23 3.25
CA VAL A 137 -3.93 -15.30 3.45
C VAL A 137 -4.30 -15.86 2.08
N VAL A 138 -4.19 -17.17 1.90
CA VAL A 138 -4.53 -17.87 0.65
C VAL A 138 -5.77 -18.75 0.78
N GLU A 139 -6.13 -19.12 2.01
CA GLU A 139 -7.25 -20.01 2.30
C GLU A 139 -7.76 -19.72 3.71
N VAL A 140 -9.06 -19.89 3.93
CA VAL A 140 -9.70 -19.73 5.24
C VAL A 140 -10.52 -20.99 5.52
N SER A 141 -10.31 -21.58 6.68
CA SER A 141 -11.10 -22.70 7.20
C SER A 141 -11.94 -22.21 8.36
N ALA A 142 -13.24 -22.52 8.35
CA ALA A 142 -14.17 -22.13 9.42
C ALA A 142 -14.22 -23.13 10.58
N LYS A 143 -13.75 -24.37 10.38
CA LYS A 143 -13.94 -25.49 11.34
C LYS A 143 -12.65 -26.32 11.50
N PRO A 144 -11.76 -26.00 12.47
CA PRO A 144 -11.76 -24.81 13.33
C PRO A 144 -11.25 -23.56 12.60
N PRO A 145 -11.56 -22.33 13.08
CA PRO A 145 -11.12 -21.07 12.47
C PRO A 145 -9.60 -21.00 12.28
N SER A 146 -9.15 -21.21 11.05
CA SER A 146 -7.74 -21.30 10.69
C SER A 146 -7.51 -20.63 9.35
N TYR A 147 -6.34 -20.04 9.18
CA TYR A 147 -6.02 -19.27 7.98
C TYR A 147 -4.72 -19.80 7.41
N ARG A 148 -4.73 -20.16 6.13
CA ARG A 148 -3.55 -20.61 5.43
C ARG A 148 -2.81 -19.38 4.92
N VAL A 149 -1.60 -19.16 5.41
CA VAL A 149 -0.80 -17.99 5.08
C VAL A 149 0.37 -18.39 4.20
N ARG A 150 0.51 -17.74 3.05
CA ARG A 150 1.70 -17.79 2.22
C ARG A 150 2.64 -16.68 2.66
N PHE A 151 3.76 -17.04 3.27
CA PHE A 151 4.78 -16.10 3.67
C PHE A 151 5.58 -15.62 2.47
N ALA A 152 5.99 -14.35 2.48
CA ALA A 152 7.13 -13.89 1.69
C ALA A 152 8.41 -14.24 2.49
N PRO A 153 9.58 -14.63 1.95
CA PRO A 153 10.13 -14.47 0.58
C PRO A 153 10.92 -15.77 0.14
N PRO A 154 11.93 -15.79 -0.77
CA PRO A 154 12.44 -17.05 -1.34
C PRO A 154 13.28 -17.87 -0.33
N PRO A 155 13.27 -19.21 -0.40
CA PRO A 155 12.50 -20.06 -1.33
C PRO A 155 11.00 -20.14 -0.98
N PRO A 156 10.13 -20.50 -1.96
CA PRO A 156 8.70 -20.64 -1.73
C PRO A 156 8.42 -21.73 -0.70
N ALA A 157 8.18 -21.32 0.54
CA ALA A 157 7.71 -22.22 1.59
C ALA A 157 6.25 -22.59 1.33
N PRO A 158 5.83 -23.83 1.65
CA PRO A 158 4.42 -24.21 1.57
C PRO A 158 3.59 -23.29 2.49
N PRO A 159 2.38 -22.88 2.07
CA PRO A 159 1.50 -22.09 2.91
C PRO A 159 1.15 -22.85 4.21
N VAL A 160 1.26 -22.17 5.35
CA VAL A 160 1.09 -22.77 6.68
C VAL A 160 -0.26 -22.38 7.26
N TRP A 161 -0.94 -23.31 7.93
CA TRP A 161 -2.14 -23.05 8.69
C TRP A 161 -1.79 -22.40 10.02
N VAL A 162 -2.35 -21.22 10.27
CA VAL A 162 -2.13 -20.43 11.47
C VAL A 162 -3.50 -20.11 12.10
N PRO A 163 -3.66 -20.26 13.42
CA PRO A 163 -4.88 -19.85 14.11
C PRO A 163 -5.01 -18.32 14.10
N ARG A 164 -6.24 -17.81 14.20
CA ARG A 164 -6.51 -16.36 14.25
C ARG A 164 -5.67 -15.60 15.28
N SER A 165 -5.44 -16.19 16.44
CA SER A 165 -4.64 -15.62 17.54
C SER A 165 -3.18 -15.35 17.15
N GLY A 166 -2.65 -16.06 16.16
CA GLY A 166 -1.31 -15.88 15.61
C GLY A 166 -1.22 -14.87 14.46
N LEU A 167 -2.34 -14.26 14.06
CA LEU A 167 -2.39 -13.29 12.97
C LEU A 167 -2.46 -11.85 13.50
N ARG A 168 -1.83 -10.94 12.77
CA ARG A 168 -1.93 -9.50 12.92
C ARG A 168 -2.12 -8.89 11.54
N LEU A 169 -2.92 -7.85 11.45
CA LEU A 169 -3.20 -7.23 10.16
C LEU A 169 -2.02 -6.32 9.76
N LEU A 170 -1.48 -6.54 8.55
CA LEU A 170 -0.40 -5.73 7.95
C LEU A 170 -0.94 -4.46 7.29
N ARG A 171 -1.96 -3.87 7.89
CA ARG A 171 -2.52 -2.60 7.42
C ARG A 171 -2.54 -1.63 8.59
N PRO A 172 -2.40 -0.32 8.30
CA PRO A 172 -2.48 0.68 9.32
C PRO A 172 -3.80 0.58 10.10
N PRO A 173 -3.75 0.92 11.38
CA PRO A 173 -4.83 0.68 12.28
C PRO A 173 -6.04 1.64 12.24
N TRP A 174 -7.14 1.19 11.61
CA TRP A 174 -8.53 1.02 12.13
C TRP A 174 -9.38 2.27 12.55
N PRO A 175 -10.67 2.35 12.14
CA PRO A 175 -11.40 3.60 11.80
C PRO A 175 -12.20 4.21 12.98
N PRO A 176 -12.93 5.33 12.76
CA PRO A 176 -14.30 5.49 13.23
C PRO A 176 -15.30 5.23 12.08
N GLY A 177 -15.91 4.03 12.04
CA GLY A 177 -17.05 3.67 11.16
C GLY A 177 -16.76 3.60 9.65
N GLY A 178 -17.39 2.76 8.85
CA GLY A 178 -18.26 1.62 9.08
C GLY A 178 -18.21 0.77 7.80
N GLU A 179 -18.29 -0.55 7.95
CA GLU A 179 -19.10 -1.35 7.06
C GLU A 179 -19.57 -2.51 7.91
N THR A 180 -20.88 -2.51 8.14
CA THR A 180 -21.68 -3.52 8.78
C THR A 180 -21.27 -4.90 8.28
N ALA A 181 -20.71 -5.72 9.16
CA ALA A 181 -20.94 -7.14 9.04
C ALA A 181 -22.38 -7.33 9.49
N GLU A 182 -23.31 -7.29 8.53
CA GLU A 182 -24.60 -7.95 8.70
C GLU A 182 -24.25 -9.43 8.86
N GLU A 183 -24.19 -9.87 10.11
CA GLU A 183 -24.38 -11.26 10.47
C GLU A 183 -25.80 -11.61 10.00
N GLU A 184 -25.94 -12.07 8.76
CA GLU A 184 -27.05 -12.96 8.40
C GLU A 184 -26.81 -14.27 9.14
N GLU A 185 -27.23 -14.30 10.41
CA GLU A 185 -27.86 -15.48 10.98
C GLU A 185 -29.14 -15.70 10.17
N ASP A 186 -29.07 -16.58 9.16
CA ASP A 186 -30.27 -17.22 8.65
C ASP A 186 -30.35 -18.65 9.24
N GLU A 187 -31.54 -18.88 9.77
CA GLU A 187 -32.08 -19.90 10.67
C GLU A 187 -31.82 -21.38 10.33
#